data_AF-A0A8J5FHA4-F1
#
_entry.id   AF-A0A8J5FHA4-F1
#
_cell.length_a   1.000
_cell.length_b   1.000
_cell.length_c   1.000
_cell.angle_alpha   90.00
_cell.angle_beta   90.00
_cell.angle_gamma   90.00
#
_symmetry.space_group_name_H-M   'P 1'
#
loop_
_entity.id
_entity.type
_entity.pdbx_description
1 polymer ?
#
loop_
_entity_poly.entity_id
_entity_poly.type
_entity_poly.pdbx_seq_one_letter_code
_entity_poly.pdbx_strand_id
1 'polypeptide(L)'
;MAVGASEIEILKPRCDKREYRRIVLANSLEALIISDPETDKAAASMNVSVGSFSDPDGLEGLAHFLEHMLFYASKKYPVEDSYSKFITEHGGSTNAYTASEHTNYHFDVNVDSFEEALDRFAQFFISPLMSPDATLREIKAVDSENQKNLLSDGWRMSQLQKHLSSRNHPYHKFGTGNWNTLEVQPKLNGLDTRLELIKFYEKNYSANLMHLVVYAREGLDAIQSLVEQKFCDIQNSGRNNSCFPGQPCSSEHLQILAKAVRIKQGHILRIVWPIAPTIQNYKEGPCRYLSHLIGHEGEGSVFFILKQLGWALSLEAGEGDWSLEFSFFSVSIELTDKGHEHIEDIVGILFRYIDLLQNSGVNNWIFDELVAISETQFHYQDKISPGRYVVNIASNMQNFPPEDWLVTWSLPSNFVPNTIQKILDELTPENIRMFWESKNFEGCTDSVEPWYGTSYSVEKVTVSIIKHWIAKAPEVDLHLPKQNVFIPSDLTIKNAQEKVKYPILLRTSSFSRLWYKPDTMFSMPKAYIKVEFNCPPSIVSPEAEVLTYIFTKLLIDYLNEYAYYAEVAGLYYGIYNTSTGFEVIVVGYNDKMQILLETIVGRIEQFEVKPDRFFVIKVSFNTFKIHSSITTDN
;
A
#
# COMPACT_ATOMS: atom_id res chain seq x y z
N MET A 1 38.45 -4.28 4.64
CA MET A 1 38.16 -5.55 5.33
C MET A 1 36.91 -5.33 6.16
N ALA A 2 35.77 -5.89 5.71
CA ALA A 2 34.51 -5.82 6.44
C ALA A 2 34.67 -6.50 7.82
N VAL A 3 34.28 -5.80 8.88
CA VAL A 3 34.42 -6.27 10.26
C VAL A 3 33.08 -6.90 10.67
N GLY A 4 33.08 -8.21 10.92
CA GLY A 4 31.95 -8.92 11.54
C GLY A 4 30.94 -9.53 10.56
N ALA A 5 31.36 -10.53 9.78
CA ALA A 5 30.43 -11.40 9.05
C ALA A 5 30.12 -12.65 9.91
N SER A 6 29.12 -12.58 10.78
CA SER A 6 28.32 -13.77 11.02
C SER A 6 27.54 -14.02 9.72
N GLU A 7 27.67 -15.20 9.12
CA GLU A 7 26.82 -15.59 7.98
C GLU A 7 25.37 -15.65 8.48
N ILE A 8 24.62 -14.57 8.25
CA ILE A 8 23.18 -14.53 8.49
C ILE A 8 22.53 -15.08 7.22
N GLU A 9 21.79 -16.18 7.36
CA GLU A 9 21.02 -16.75 6.26
C GLU A 9 19.74 -15.93 6.06
N ILE A 10 19.62 -15.30 4.89
CA ILE A 10 18.45 -14.50 4.52
C ILE A 10 17.35 -15.45 4.05
N LEU A 11 16.19 -15.40 4.70
CA LEU A 11 15.04 -16.23 4.34
C LEU A 11 14.49 -15.79 2.98
N LYS A 12 14.56 -16.68 1.98
CA LYS A 12 14.11 -16.39 0.61
C LYS A 12 13.04 -17.36 0.10
N PRO A 13 12.26 -16.96 -0.93
CA PRO A 13 11.28 -17.86 -1.55
C PRO A 13 11.93 -19.13 -2.12
N ARG A 14 11.20 -20.25 -2.13
CA ARG A 14 11.69 -21.52 -2.67
C ARG A 14 12.00 -21.45 -4.18
N CYS A 15 11.25 -20.62 -4.91
CA CYS A 15 11.46 -20.39 -6.34
C CYS A 15 12.63 -19.42 -6.63
N ASP A 16 13.24 -18.83 -5.62
CA ASP A 16 14.21 -17.75 -5.78
C ASP A 16 15.63 -18.27 -6.04
N LYS A 17 16.07 -18.12 -7.29
CA LYS A 17 17.39 -18.50 -7.77
C LYS A 17 18.47 -17.44 -7.52
N ARG A 18 18.11 -16.26 -7.03
CA ARG A 18 19.05 -15.16 -6.81
C ARG A 18 19.97 -15.48 -5.63
N GLU A 19 21.15 -14.89 -5.67
CA GLU A 19 22.12 -14.95 -4.58
C GLU A 19 22.13 -13.62 -3.82
N TYR A 20 22.36 -13.71 -2.51
CA TYR A 20 22.27 -12.59 -1.58
C TYR A 20 23.50 -12.55 -0.70
N ARG A 21 24.02 -11.36 -0.43
CA ARG A 21 25.06 -11.16 0.59
C ARG A 21 24.83 -9.85 1.33
N ARG A 22 24.80 -9.92 2.65
CA ARG A 22 24.86 -8.74 3.51
C ARG A 22 26.33 -8.31 3.67
N ILE A 23 26.60 -7.02 3.49
CA ILE A 23 27.91 -6.42 3.74
C ILE A 23 27.74 -5.17 4.61
N VAL A 24 28.76 -4.87 5.41
CA VAL A 24 28.84 -3.62 6.18
C VAL A 24 30.19 -2.97 5.85
N LEU A 25 30.15 -1.76 5.30
CA LEU A 25 31.34 -1.02 4.90
C LEU A 25 32.07 -0.45 6.12
N ALA A 26 33.31 0.00 5.93
CA ALA A 26 34.10 0.61 6.99
C ALA A 26 33.48 1.89 7.57
N ASN A 27 32.66 2.60 6.79
CA ASN A 27 31.88 3.76 7.23
C ASN A 27 30.53 3.39 7.87
N SER A 28 30.29 2.10 8.18
CA SER A 28 29.04 1.58 8.76
C SER A 28 27.82 1.64 7.85
N LEU A 29 27.97 1.91 6.56
CA LEU A 29 26.89 1.70 5.60
C LEU A 29 26.57 0.20 5.53
N GLU A 30 25.32 -0.16 5.83
CA GLU A 30 24.81 -1.51 5.67
C GLU A 30 24.25 -1.69 4.27
N ALA A 31 24.65 -2.77 3.59
CA ALA A 31 24.16 -3.06 2.26
C ALA A 31 23.76 -4.53 2.07
N LEU A 32 22.71 -4.73 1.27
CA LEU A 32 22.36 -6.02 0.69
C LEU A 32 22.70 -6.01 -0.80
N ILE A 33 23.57 -6.92 -1.22
CA ILE A 33 23.89 -7.12 -2.64
C ILE A 33 23.21 -8.37 -3.17
N ILE A 34 22.63 -8.27 -4.37
CA ILE A 34 21.78 -9.27 -5.00
C ILE A 34 22.34 -9.55 -6.40
N SER A 35 22.67 -10.81 -6.65
CA SER A 35 23.12 -11.28 -7.98
C SER A 35 21.98 -12.03 -8.68
N ASP A 36 21.59 -11.55 -9.85
CA ASP A 36 20.67 -12.21 -10.78
C ASP A 36 21.29 -12.29 -12.18
N PRO A 37 21.97 -13.40 -12.54
CA PRO A 37 22.59 -13.56 -13.85
C PRO A 37 21.61 -13.49 -15.03
N GLU A 38 20.30 -13.67 -14.80
CA GLU A 38 19.25 -13.64 -15.83
C GLU A 38 18.58 -12.25 -15.97
N THR A 39 19.07 -11.22 -15.29
CA THR A 39 18.45 -9.89 -15.35
C THR A 39 18.89 -9.06 -16.56
N ASP A 40 17.92 -8.38 -17.19
CA ASP A 40 18.17 -7.38 -18.23
C ASP A 40 18.39 -5.96 -17.66
N LYS A 41 17.92 -5.74 -16.42
CA LYS A 41 18.07 -4.46 -15.71
C LYS A 41 18.77 -4.65 -14.37
N ALA A 42 19.65 -3.72 -14.04
CA ALA A 42 20.20 -3.56 -12.71
C ALA A 42 19.49 -2.41 -11.98
N ALA A 43 19.51 -2.43 -10.66
CA ALA A 43 18.84 -1.43 -9.84
C ALA A 43 19.58 -1.20 -8.53
N ALA A 44 19.42 -0.01 -7.96
CA ALA A 44 19.87 0.27 -6.61
C ALA A 44 18.85 1.14 -5.87
N SER A 45 18.80 0.99 -4.55
CA SER A 45 18.02 1.85 -3.66
C SER A 45 18.80 2.16 -2.39
N MET A 46 18.77 3.43 -1.97
CA MET A 46 19.32 3.91 -0.72
C MET A 46 18.18 4.43 0.15
N ASN A 47 17.96 3.81 1.31
CA ASN A 47 17.03 4.27 2.32
C ASN A 47 17.80 4.98 3.44
N VAL A 48 17.54 6.27 3.64
CA VAL A 48 18.09 7.07 4.73
C VAL A 48 17.06 7.11 5.85
N SER A 49 17.42 6.70 7.07
CA SER A 49 16.51 6.60 8.24
C SER A 49 16.17 7.96 8.86
N VAL A 50 15.81 8.92 8.01
CA VAL A 50 15.45 10.30 8.32
C VAL A 50 14.34 10.72 7.36
N GLY A 51 13.21 11.20 7.87
CA GLY A 51 12.10 11.69 7.06
C GLY A 51 11.51 12.99 7.60
N SER A 52 10.28 13.29 7.22
CA SER A 52 9.57 14.54 7.57
C SER A 52 9.36 14.77 9.07
N PHE A 53 9.40 13.74 9.92
CA PHE A 53 9.34 13.94 11.38
C PHE A 53 10.56 14.69 11.93
N SER A 54 11.68 14.61 11.22
CA SER A 54 12.92 15.33 11.54
C SER A 54 12.92 16.77 11.03
N ASP A 55 11.90 17.22 10.29
CA ASP A 55 11.82 18.60 9.79
C ASP A 55 11.94 19.59 10.94
N PRO A 56 12.78 20.63 10.85
CA PRO A 56 12.85 21.67 11.85
C PRO A 56 11.51 22.43 11.95
N ASP A 57 11.18 22.91 13.15
CA ASP A 57 9.97 23.70 13.35
C ASP A 57 10.03 25.00 12.51
N GLY A 58 8.97 25.29 11.76
CA GLY A 58 8.91 26.41 10.82
C GLY A 58 9.60 26.17 9.48
N LEU A 59 10.09 24.95 9.22
CA LEU A 59 10.64 24.47 7.95
C LEU A 59 9.96 23.15 7.53
N GLU A 60 8.64 23.08 7.66
CA GLU A 60 7.83 21.94 7.25
C GLU A 60 8.06 21.61 5.77
N GLY A 61 8.45 20.36 5.49
CA GLY A 61 8.81 19.86 4.16
C GLY A 61 10.31 19.92 3.83
N LEU A 62 11.20 20.25 4.78
CA LEU A 62 12.63 20.36 4.50
C LEU A 62 13.27 19.02 4.08
N ALA A 63 12.86 17.90 4.67
CA ALA A 63 13.32 16.57 4.28
C ALA A 63 12.89 16.22 2.85
N HIS A 64 11.64 16.52 2.49
CA HIS A 64 11.12 16.33 1.14
C HIS A 64 11.81 17.28 0.15
N PHE A 65 12.08 18.51 0.55
CA PHE A 65 12.82 19.44 -0.29
C PHE A 65 14.28 18.98 -0.51
N LEU A 66 14.94 18.41 0.51
CA LEU A 66 16.26 17.81 0.36
C LEU A 66 16.25 16.66 -0.65
N GLU A 67 15.21 15.83 -0.61
CA GLU A 67 15.01 14.77 -1.60
C GLU A 67 15.11 15.29 -3.04
N HIS A 68 14.34 16.32 -3.38
CA HIS A 68 14.37 16.93 -4.71
C HIS A 68 15.77 17.46 -5.05
N MET A 69 16.41 18.15 -4.10
CA MET A 69 17.70 18.79 -4.32
C MET A 69 18.85 17.81 -4.59
N LEU A 70 18.76 16.56 -4.15
CA LEU A 70 19.82 15.56 -4.40
C LEU A 70 19.86 15.07 -5.86
N PHE A 71 18.77 15.19 -6.63
CA PHE A 71 18.72 14.75 -8.03
C PHE A 71 19.53 15.62 -9.00
N TYR A 72 19.84 16.85 -8.60
CA TYR A 72 20.35 17.85 -9.53
C TYR A 72 21.83 17.69 -9.82
N ALA A 73 22.67 18.07 -8.86
CA ALA A 73 24.09 18.20 -9.13
C ALA A 73 24.92 17.82 -7.92
N SER A 74 26.06 17.22 -8.21
CA SER A 74 27.10 16.90 -7.24
C SER A 74 28.43 17.49 -7.70
N LYS A 75 29.41 17.49 -6.81
CA LYS A 75 30.76 17.99 -7.14
C LYS A 75 31.39 17.24 -8.32
N LYS A 76 31.14 15.93 -8.44
CA LYS A 76 31.68 15.08 -9.51
C LYS A 76 30.85 15.18 -10.80
N TYR A 77 29.53 15.36 -10.67
CA TYR A 77 28.61 15.56 -11.80
C TYR A 77 27.86 16.89 -11.61
N PRO A 78 28.47 18.03 -12.00
CA PRO A 78 27.94 19.35 -11.70
C PRO A 78 26.80 19.80 -12.64
N VAL A 79 26.52 19.01 -13.68
CA VAL A 79 25.44 19.30 -14.64
C VAL A 79 24.12 18.80 -14.05
N GLU A 80 23.17 19.73 -13.90
CA GLU A 80 21.93 19.58 -13.13
C GLU A 80 20.99 18.45 -13.56
N ASP A 81 20.97 18.04 -14.81
CA ASP A 81 20.11 16.96 -15.31
C ASP A 81 20.91 15.69 -15.64
N SER A 82 22.22 15.68 -15.34
CA SER A 82 23.13 14.63 -15.81
C SER A 82 22.78 13.24 -15.32
N TYR A 83 22.22 13.13 -14.13
CA TYR A 83 21.77 11.86 -13.58
C TYR A 83 20.49 11.38 -14.26
N SER A 84 19.41 12.16 -14.19
CA SER A 84 18.11 11.79 -14.75
C SER A 84 18.18 11.55 -16.26
N LYS A 85 18.97 12.36 -16.97
CA LYS A 85 19.24 12.19 -18.41
C LYS A 85 19.98 10.89 -18.70
N PHE A 86 21.05 10.59 -17.95
CA PHE A 86 21.80 9.35 -18.11
C PHE A 86 20.90 8.13 -17.89
N ILE A 87 20.12 8.11 -16.81
CA ILE A 87 19.19 7.01 -16.53
C ILE A 87 18.21 6.81 -17.68
N THR A 88 17.59 7.89 -18.18
CA THR A 88 16.61 7.85 -19.28
C THR A 88 17.24 7.36 -20.59
N GLU A 89 18.41 7.87 -20.95
CA GLU A 89 19.13 7.50 -22.19
C GLU A 89 19.56 6.03 -22.21
N HIS A 90 19.67 5.40 -21.03
CA HIS A 90 20.10 3.99 -20.88
C HIS A 90 18.95 3.07 -20.46
N GLY A 91 17.71 3.40 -20.84
CA GLY A 91 16.53 2.55 -20.68
C GLY A 91 16.06 2.38 -19.23
N GLY A 92 16.53 3.25 -18.34
CA GLY A 92 16.25 3.23 -16.92
C GLY A 92 15.12 4.17 -16.48
N SER A 93 14.86 4.15 -15.19
CA SER A 93 13.97 5.08 -14.49
C SER A 93 14.50 5.36 -13.10
N THR A 94 14.21 6.53 -12.55
CA THR A 94 14.63 6.91 -11.20
C THR A 94 13.51 7.66 -10.50
N ASN A 95 13.44 7.52 -9.18
CA ASN A 95 12.50 8.25 -8.35
C ASN A 95 12.99 8.26 -6.89
N ALA A 96 12.30 9.01 -6.05
CA ALA A 96 12.46 8.97 -4.61
C ALA A 96 11.11 9.22 -3.91
N TYR A 97 11.08 9.03 -2.60
CA TYR A 97 9.99 9.52 -1.77
C TYR A 97 10.47 9.78 -0.34
N THR A 98 9.81 10.75 0.31
CA THR A 98 10.03 11.08 1.71
C THR A 98 8.82 10.68 2.54
N ALA A 99 9.02 9.74 3.46
CA ALA A 99 8.04 9.30 4.44
C ALA A 99 8.20 10.07 5.76
N SER A 100 7.50 9.61 6.80
CA SER A 100 7.63 10.16 8.15
C SER A 100 9.03 10.00 8.75
N GLU A 101 9.62 8.81 8.63
CA GLU A 101 10.86 8.44 9.33
C GLU A 101 12.00 8.03 8.39
N HIS A 102 11.80 8.12 7.07
CA HIS A 102 12.82 7.80 6.08
C HIS A 102 12.63 8.51 4.75
N THR A 103 13.71 8.60 3.99
CA THR A 103 13.72 9.04 2.58
C THR A 103 14.41 7.95 1.76
N ASN A 104 13.73 7.48 0.72
CA ASN A 104 14.23 6.42 -0.15
C ASN A 104 14.52 6.98 -1.55
N TYR A 105 15.73 6.74 -2.06
CA TYR A 105 16.15 7.09 -3.42
C TYR A 105 16.43 5.83 -4.20
N HIS A 106 16.03 5.76 -5.47
CA HIS A 106 16.23 4.55 -6.26
C HIS A 106 16.28 4.78 -7.76
N PHE A 107 16.87 3.82 -8.46
CA PHE A 107 16.83 3.73 -9.91
C PHE A 107 16.90 2.30 -10.41
N ASP A 108 16.46 2.10 -11.66
CA ASP A 108 16.86 0.98 -12.50
C ASP A 108 17.49 1.49 -13.80
N VAL A 109 18.32 0.66 -14.43
CA VAL A 109 18.98 0.95 -15.70
C VAL A 109 19.32 -0.36 -16.42
N ASN A 110 19.54 -0.30 -17.74
CA ASN A 110 20.11 -1.43 -18.45
C ASN A 110 21.48 -1.80 -17.86
N VAL A 111 21.69 -3.10 -17.70
CA VAL A 111 22.87 -3.70 -17.05
C VAL A 111 24.22 -3.18 -17.54
N ASP A 112 24.35 -2.83 -18.82
CA ASP A 112 25.63 -2.36 -19.40
C ASP A 112 26.03 -0.94 -18.93
N SER A 113 25.10 -0.19 -18.34
CA SER A 113 25.29 1.18 -17.87
C SER A 113 25.24 1.30 -16.34
N PHE A 114 25.17 0.16 -15.64
CA PHE A 114 24.92 0.13 -14.21
C PHE A 114 26.01 0.79 -13.36
N GLU A 115 27.28 0.51 -13.65
CA GLU A 115 28.39 1.08 -12.88
C GLU A 115 28.39 2.62 -12.92
N GLU A 116 28.14 3.22 -14.08
CA GLU A 116 28.14 4.68 -14.24
C GLU A 116 26.91 5.33 -13.60
N ALA A 117 25.76 4.65 -13.65
CA ALA A 117 24.55 5.07 -12.95
C ALA A 117 24.75 5.05 -11.43
N LEU A 118 25.34 3.96 -10.92
CA LEU A 118 25.63 3.79 -9.50
C LEU A 118 26.65 4.83 -8.99
N ASP A 119 27.66 5.16 -9.80
CA ASP A 119 28.64 6.20 -9.46
C ASP A 119 28.00 7.59 -9.32
N ARG A 120 27.07 7.95 -10.22
CA ARG A 120 26.29 9.20 -10.11
C ARG A 120 25.39 9.19 -8.88
N PHE A 121 24.68 8.10 -8.67
CA PHE A 121 23.79 7.91 -7.53
C PHE A 121 24.51 8.05 -6.20
N ALA A 122 25.71 7.46 -6.06
CA ALA A 122 26.52 7.59 -4.85
C ALA A 122 26.84 9.04 -4.50
N GLN A 123 26.98 9.94 -5.49
CA GLN A 123 27.32 11.34 -5.24
C GLN A 123 26.23 12.14 -4.52
N PHE A 124 24.99 11.65 -4.51
CA PHE A 124 23.88 12.24 -3.74
C PHE A 124 24.24 12.25 -2.25
N PHE A 125 24.97 11.23 -1.80
CA PHE A 125 25.30 10.96 -0.39
C PHE A 125 26.75 11.33 -0.03
N ILE A 126 27.54 11.80 -1.00
CA ILE A 126 28.96 12.16 -0.79
C ILE A 126 29.15 13.68 -0.84
N SER A 127 28.70 14.34 -1.91
CA SER A 127 28.97 15.77 -2.12
C SER A 127 27.97 16.42 -3.09
N PRO A 128 26.68 16.51 -2.73
CA PRO A 128 25.69 17.28 -3.48
C PRO A 128 26.03 18.78 -3.44
N LEU A 129 25.77 19.51 -4.53
CA LEU A 129 26.06 20.95 -4.62
C LEU A 129 24.95 21.81 -3.99
N MET A 130 23.71 21.33 -4.09
CA MET A 130 22.49 22.04 -3.70
C MET A 130 22.55 23.52 -4.11
N SER A 131 22.72 23.89 -5.38
CA SER A 131 23.08 25.25 -5.84
C SER A 131 22.01 26.33 -5.55
N PRO A 132 22.36 27.64 -5.46
CA PRO A 132 21.38 28.66 -5.07
C PRO A 132 20.31 28.84 -6.14
N ASP A 133 20.75 28.72 -7.40
CA ASP A 133 19.91 28.82 -8.59
C ASP A 133 18.90 27.66 -8.69
N ALA A 134 19.29 26.45 -8.24
CA ALA A 134 18.38 25.31 -8.17
C ALA A 134 17.38 25.44 -7.01
N THR A 135 17.83 25.93 -5.85
CA THR A 135 17.03 26.00 -4.61
C THR A 135 15.65 26.65 -4.85
N LEU A 136 15.61 27.84 -5.45
CA LEU A 136 14.35 28.57 -5.64
C LEU A 136 13.43 27.89 -6.67
N ARG A 137 14.00 27.24 -7.70
CA ARG A 137 13.21 26.51 -8.70
C ARG A 137 12.59 25.27 -8.10
N GLU A 138 13.35 24.55 -7.27
CA GLU A 138 12.88 23.33 -6.63
C GLU A 138 11.83 23.59 -5.55
N ILE A 139 11.91 24.70 -4.82
CA ILE A 139 10.80 25.10 -3.93
C ILE A 139 9.50 25.30 -4.73
N LYS A 140 9.55 25.78 -5.98
CA LYS A 140 8.35 25.88 -6.84
C LYS A 140 7.86 24.52 -7.31
N ALA A 141 8.77 23.57 -7.54
CA ALA A 141 8.39 22.20 -7.90
C ALA A 141 7.64 21.53 -6.74
N VAL A 142 8.17 21.64 -5.52
CA VAL A 142 7.50 21.18 -4.29
C VAL A 142 6.15 21.87 -4.09
N ASP A 143 6.07 23.19 -4.32
CA ASP A 143 4.80 23.91 -4.25
C ASP A 143 3.77 23.40 -5.28
N SER A 144 4.20 23.15 -6.52
CA SER A 144 3.35 22.59 -7.57
C SER A 144 2.85 21.18 -7.23
N GLU A 145 3.70 20.36 -6.61
CA GLU A 145 3.30 19.05 -6.09
C GLU A 145 2.24 19.18 -4.99
N ASN A 146 2.44 20.08 -4.03
CA ASN A 146 1.43 20.36 -3.01
C ASN A 146 0.11 20.84 -3.63
N GLN A 147 0.16 21.75 -4.61
CA GLN A 147 -1.03 22.25 -5.33
C GLN A 147 -1.80 21.11 -6.01
N LYS A 148 -1.10 20.16 -6.64
CA LYS A 148 -1.72 18.94 -7.21
C LYS A 148 -2.46 18.14 -6.14
N ASN A 149 -1.89 18.04 -4.94
CA ASN A 149 -2.45 17.25 -3.85
C ASN A 149 -3.66 17.93 -3.17
N LEU A 150 -3.87 19.24 -3.34
CA LEU A 150 -5.01 20.00 -2.75
C LEU A 150 -6.38 19.42 -3.12
N LEU A 151 -6.51 18.83 -4.31
CA LEU A 151 -7.75 18.26 -4.85
C LEU A 151 -7.92 16.76 -4.53
N SER A 152 -6.96 16.13 -3.85
CA SER A 152 -7.04 14.73 -3.46
C SER A 152 -7.66 14.56 -2.08
N ASP A 153 -8.86 13.97 -2.02
CA ASP A 153 -9.52 13.65 -0.74
C ASP A 153 -8.64 12.82 0.20
N GLY A 154 -7.81 11.91 -0.33
CA GLY A 154 -6.89 11.10 0.48
C GLY A 154 -5.82 11.93 1.18
N TRP A 155 -5.19 12.87 0.48
CA TRP A 155 -4.19 13.78 1.08
C TRP A 155 -4.84 14.74 2.09
N ARG A 156 -6.00 15.29 1.74
CA ARG A 156 -6.81 16.16 2.62
C ARG A 156 -7.18 15.47 3.93
N MET A 157 -7.62 14.22 3.87
CA MET A 157 -8.02 13.45 5.04
C MET A 157 -6.82 13.00 5.88
N SER A 158 -5.74 12.54 5.25
CA SER A 158 -4.50 12.20 5.96
C SER A 158 -3.96 13.42 6.74
N GLN A 159 -3.90 14.60 6.10
CA GLN A 159 -3.46 15.81 6.80
C GLN A 159 -4.47 16.28 7.87
N LEU A 160 -5.77 16.10 7.68
CA LEU A 160 -6.78 16.40 8.72
C LEU A 160 -6.61 15.49 9.95
N GLN A 161 -6.38 14.19 9.75
CA GLN A 161 -6.14 13.25 10.85
C GLN A 161 -4.89 13.63 11.67
N LYS A 162 -3.82 14.06 10.98
CA LYS A 162 -2.61 14.63 11.58
C LYS A 162 -2.89 15.93 12.32
N HIS A 163 -3.65 16.84 11.71
CA HIS A 163 -4.02 18.13 12.30
C HIS A 163 -4.83 17.97 13.59
N LEU A 164 -5.68 16.94 13.67
CA LEU A 164 -6.46 16.59 14.86
C LEU A 164 -5.72 15.67 15.85
N SER A 165 -4.39 15.67 15.82
CA SER A 165 -3.50 15.03 16.79
C SER A 165 -2.71 16.07 17.60
N SER A 166 -1.94 15.62 18.59
CA SER A 166 -1.17 16.51 19.47
C SER A 166 -0.21 17.39 18.68
N ARG A 167 -0.31 18.72 18.85
CA ARG A 167 0.56 19.71 18.21
C ARG A 167 2.05 19.55 18.55
N ASN A 168 2.36 18.91 19.68
CA ASN A 168 3.73 18.68 20.14
C ASN A 168 4.33 17.39 19.54
N HIS A 169 3.53 16.56 18.89
CA HIS A 169 3.98 15.31 18.29
C HIS A 169 4.34 15.51 16.81
N PRO A 170 5.45 14.97 16.29
CA PRO A 170 5.86 15.12 14.89
C PRO A 170 4.81 14.68 13.86
N TYR A 171 3.94 13.73 14.21
CA TYR A 171 2.80 13.32 13.38
C TYR A 171 1.87 14.49 13.00
N HIS A 172 1.79 15.56 13.78
CA HIS A 172 1.01 16.76 13.45
C HIS A 172 1.58 17.57 12.27
N LYS A 173 2.87 17.41 11.96
CA LYS A 173 3.58 18.22 10.97
C LYS A 173 3.03 18.03 9.55
N PHE A 174 3.30 19.02 8.72
CA PHE A 174 3.03 18.99 7.28
C PHE A 174 4.29 18.55 6.53
N GLY A 175 4.32 17.29 6.08
CA GLY A 175 5.55 16.70 5.52
C GLY A 175 5.87 17.08 4.08
N THR A 176 4.89 17.59 3.31
CA THR A 176 5.11 17.90 1.88
C THR A 176 5.92 19.18 1.70
N GLY A 177 5.66 20.21 2.51
CA GLY A 177 6.17 21.56 2.28
C GLY A 177 5.47 22.28 1.12
N ASN A 178 5.64 23.59 1.07
CA ASN A 178 5.15 24.45 -0.01
C ASN A 178 5.93 25.77 -0.05
N TRP A 179 5.55 26.67 -0.95
CA TRP A 179 6.19 27.99 -1.07
C TRP A 179 6.14 28.80 0.24
N ASN A 180 5.05 28.67 1.02
CA ASN A 180 4.95 29.38 2.28
C ASN A 180 5.95 28.85 3.33
N THR A 181 6.06 27.53 3.50
CA THR A 181 6.90 26.91 4.53
C THR A 181 8.39 26.91 4.20
N LEU A 182 8.75 26.90 2.91
CA LEU A 182 10.14 26.79 2.47
C LEU A 182 10.74 28.10 1.98
N GLU A 183 9.94 29.13 1.70
CA GLU A 183 10.45 30.41 1.18
C GLU A 183 9.92 31.62 1.96
N VAL A 184 8.60 31.74 2.14
CA VAL A 184 8.01 32.94 2.76
C VAL A 184 8.29 33.01 4.26
N GLN A 185 7.88 31.99 5.03
CA GLN A 185 8.05 31.97 6.49
C GLN A 185 9.52 32.00 6.91
N PRO A 186 10.42 31.21 6.32
CA PRO A 186 11.84 31.24 6.68
C PRO A 186 12.46 32.62 6.47
N LYS A 187 12.17 33.27 5.34
CA LYS A 187 12.67 34.62 5.05
C LYS A 187 12.14 35.67 6.02
N LEU A 188 10.86 35.60 6.39
CA LEU A 188 10.28 36.49 7.41
C LEU A 188 10.96 36.31 8.78
N ASN A 189 11.39 35.09 9.09
CA ASN A 189 12.10 34.76 10.33
C ASN A 189 13.62 34.96 10.25
N GLY A 190 14.14 35.50 9.13
CA GLY A 190 15.57 35.73 8.92
C GLY A 190 16.40 34.46 8.69
N LEU A 191 15.75 33.36 8.30
CA LEU A 191 16.38 32.09 7.97
C LEU A 191 16.65 32.00 6.46
N ASP A 192 17.80 31.42 6.11
CA ASP A 192 18.12 31.02 4.74
C ASP A 192 17.85 29.52 4.59
N THR A 193 16.77 29.17 3.90
CA THR A 193 16.35 27.78 3.67
C THR A 193 17.46 26.91 3.09
N ARG A 194 18.30 27.45 2.21
CA ARG A 194 19.43 26.69 1.62
C ARG A 194 20.46 26.35 2.69
N LEU A 195 20.79 27.30 3.57
CA LEU A 195 21.74 27.03 4.66
C LEU A 195 21.16 26.01 5.64
N GLU A 196 19.87 26.09 5.97
CA GLU A 196 19.20 25.10 6.81
C GLU A 196 19.12 23.73 6.13
N LEU A 197 18.95 23.67 4.81
CA LEU A 197 18.99 22.45 4.01
C LEU A 197 20.37 21.76 4.08
N ILE A 198 21.45 22.53 3.90
CA ILE A 198 22.83 22.02 4.00
C ILE A 198 23.09 21.52 5.42
N LYS A 199 22.70 22.29 6.45
CA LYS A 199 22.80 21.85 7.85
C LYS A 199 22.02 20.57 8.07
N PHE A 200 20.81 20.45 7.53
CA PHE A 200 20.00 19.25 7.64
C PHE A 200 20.69 18.04 7.00
N TYR A 201 21.24 18.19 5.80
CA TYR A 201 22.01 17.14 5.12
C TYR A 201 23.23 16.73 5.95
N GLU A 202 24.11 17.66 6.30
CA GLU A 202 25.33 17.38 7.08
C GLU A 202 25.02 16.74 8.44
N LYS A 203 23.89 17.13 9.04
CA LYS A 203 23.43 16.62 10.34
C LYS A 203 22.84 15.22 10.25
N ASN A 204 22.13 14.90 9.18
CA ASN A 204 21.22 13.74 9.13
C ASN A 204 21.63 12.68 8.09
N TYR A 205 22.35 13.03 7.03
CA TYR A 205 22.76 12.10 5.96
C TYR A 205 24.11 11.47 6.32
N SER A 206 24.04 10.46 7.20
CA SER A 206 25.19 9.72 7.73
C SER A 206 25.14 8.26 7.31
N ALA A 207 26.28 7.68 6.90
CA ALA A 207 26.38 6.30 6.41
C ALA A 207 25.76 5.27 7.37
N ASN A 208 25.89 5.46 8.68
CA ASN A 208 25.36 4.53 9.69
C ASN A 208 23.82 4.57 9.84
N LEU A 209 23.14 5.53 9.20
CA LEU A 209 21.68 5.67 9.15
C LEU A 209 21.12 5.21 7.80
N MET A 210 21.99 4.76 6.91
CA MET A 210 21.67 4.42 5.52
C MET A 210 21.68 2.91 5.31
N HIS A 211 20.74 2.45 4.49
CA HIS A 211 20.61 1.06 4.08
C HIS A 211 20.58 1.01 2.55
N LEU A 212 21.57 0.34 1.95
CA LEU A 212 21.73 0.24 0.50
C LEU A 212 21.33 -1.15 0.00
N VAL A 213 20.57 -1.22 -1.08
CA VAL A 213 20.34 -2.46 -1.81
C VAL A 213 20.83 -2.30 -3.24
N VAL A 214 21.64 -3.24 -3.70
CA VAL A 214 22.14 -3.29 -5.08
C VAL A 214 21.75 -4.61 -5.73
N TYR A 215 21.10 -4.53 -6.88
CA TYR A 215 20.67 -5.66 -7.70
C TYR A 215 21.36 -5.59 -9.04
N ALA A 216 22.17 -6.59 -9.37
CA ALA A 216 22.95 -6.57 -10.61
C ALA A 216 23.12 -7.97 -11.21
N ARG A 217 23.66 -8.02 -12.43
CA ARG A 217 23.89 -9.26 -13.19
C ARG A 217 25.19 -9.94 -12.79
N GLU A 218 26.14 -9.15 -12.31
CA GLU A 218 27.47 -9.56 -11.90
C GLU A 218 27.43 -10.47 -10.67
N GLY A 219 28.50 -11.24 -10.44
CA GLY A 219 28.64 -12.06 -9.24
C GLY A 219 28.84 -11.23 -7.97
N LEU A 220 28.49 -11.79 -6.80
CA LEU A 220 28.51 -11.09 -5.51
C LEU A 220 29.85 -10.38 -5.20
N ASP A 221 30.99 -10.98 -5.54
CA ASP A 221 32.31 -10.37 -5.27
C ASP A 221 32.57 -9.11 -6.10
N ALA A 222 32.09 -9.09 -7.35
CA ALA A 222 32.18 -7.92 -8.23
C ALA A 222 31.25 -6.80 -7.74
N ILE A 223 30.02 -7.14 -7.36
CA ILE A 223 29.07 -6.18 -6.80
C ILE A 223 29.62 -5.60 -5.48
N GLN A 224 30.16 -6.44 -4.59
CA GLN A 224 30.76 -5.98 -3.34
C GLN A 224 31.90 -4.99 -3.59
N SER A 225 32.82 -5.32 -4.50
CA SER A 225 33.96 -4.44 -4.84
C SER A 225 33.48 -3.09 -5.37
N LEU A 226 32.44 -3.12 -6.22
CA LEU A 226 31.82 -1.92 -6.77
C LEU A 226 31.18 -1.06 -5.66
N VAL A 227 30.40 -1.67 -4.76
CA VAL A 227 29.76 -0.95 -3.64
C VAL A 227 30.81 -0.35 -2.70
N GLU A 228 31.84 -1.12 -2.33
CA GLU A 228 32.93 -0.63 -1.48
C GLU A 228 33.64 0.58 -2.12
N GLN A 229 33.89 0.54 -3.44
CA GLN A 229 34.55 1.64 -4.15
C GLN A 229 33.69 2.90 -4.26
N LYS A 230 32.39 2.77 -4.56
CA LYS A 230 31.54 3.94 -4.85
C LYS A 230 31.00 4.61 -3.58
N PHE A 231 30.83 3.88 -2.48
CA PHE A 231 30.15 4.38 -1.27
C PHE A 231 31.06 4.54 -0.03
N CYS A 232 32.36 4.25 -0.12
CA CYS A 232 33.28 4.40 1.02
C CYS A 232 33.42 5.84 1.53
N ASP A 233 33.20 6.82 0.66
CA ASP A 233 33.38 8.25 0.96
C ASP A 233 32.16 8.91 1.61
N ILE A 234 31.05 8.17 1.79
CA ILE A 234 29.91 8.68 2.58
C ILE A 234 30.39 8.89 4.02
N GLN A 235 30.16 10.10 4.54
CA GLN A 235 30.53 10.45 5.90
C GLN A 235 29.71 9.65 6.92
N ASN A 236 30.39 9.21 7.99
CA ASN A 236 29.75 8.63 9.15
C ASN A 236 29.92 9.56 10.35
N SER A 237 28.81 10.11 10.82
CA SER A 237 28.74 11.00 11.98
C SER A 237 28.55 10.26 13.31
N GLY A 238 28.39 8.92 13.29
CA GLY A 238 28.23 8.08 14.48
C GLY A 238 26.94 8.35 15.27
N ARG A 239 25.91 8.84 14.60
CA ARG A 239 24.65 9.28 15.24
C ARG A 239 23.70 8.12 15.46
N ASN A 240 22.92 8.18 16.53
CA ASN A 240 21.84 7.22 16.73
C ASN A 240 20.66 7.54 15.79
N ASN A 241 19.87 6.50 15.48
CA ASN A 241 18.60 6.66 14.78
C ASN A 241 17.70 7.65 15.55
N SER A 242 16.97 8.49 14.82
CA SER A 242 15.95 9.35 15.43
C SER A 242 14.81 8.46 15.94
N CYS A 243 14.38 8.69 17.18
CA CYS A 243 13.24 8.01 17.79
C CYS A 243 12.25 9.08 18.23
N PHE A 244 10.97 8.87 17.89
CA PHE A 244 9.88 9.79 18.20
C PHE A 244 8.90 9.07 19.14
N PRO A 245 9.22 9.00 20.45
CA PRO A 245 8.48 8.17 21.38
C PRO A 245 7.09 8.72 21.68
N GLY A 246 6.15 7.79 21.90
CA GLY A 246 4.81 8.08 22.40
C GLY A 246 3.72 8.07 21.34
N GLN A 247 2.48 8.17 21.82
CA GLN A 247 1.28 8.15 21.00
C GLN A 247 0.92 9.57 20.53
N PRO A 248 0.56 9.78 19.26
CA PRO A 248 0.19 11.10 18.72
C PRO A 248 -1.14 11.63 19.29
N CYS A 249 -1.96 10.76 19.87
CA CYS A 249 -3.28 11.09 20.39
C CYS A 249 -3.35 10.87 21.91
N SER A 250 -3.46 11.96 22.67
CA SER A 250 -3.85 11.94 24.08
C SER A 250 -5.38 11.84 24.23
N SER A 251 -5.88 11.69 25.46
CA SER A 251 -7.33 11.54 25.76
C SER A 251 -8.22 12.65 25.18
N GLU A 252 -7.69 13.87 24.99
CA GLU A 252 -8.46 14.98 24.39
C GLU A 252 -8.68 14.81 22.88
N HIS A 253 -7.85 13.99 22.22
CA HIS A 253 -7.91 13.69 20.78
C HIS A 253 -8.76 12.43 20.48
N LEU A 254 -9.24 11.74 21.51
CA LEU A 254 -10.10 10.56 21.43
C LEU A 254 -11.57 10.93 21.63
N GLN A 255 -12.46 9.98 21.34
CA GLN A 255 -13.92 10.15 21.43
C GLN A 255 -14.40 11.34 20.59
N ILE A 256 -13.90 11.42 19.35
CA ILE A 256 -14.24 12.48 18.40
C ILE A 256 -14.94 11.92 17.16
N LEU A 257 -15.83 12.73 16.60
CA LEU A 257 -16.36 12.58 15.24
C LEU A 257 -16.07 13.86 14.47
N ALA A 258 -15.19 13.76 13.49
CA ALA A 258 -14.86 14.84 12.57
C ALA A 258 -15.71 14.71 11.30
N LYS A 259 -16.59 15.68 11.05
CA LYS A 259 -17.36 15.77 9.80
C LYS A 259 -16.57 16.62 8.82
N ALA A 260 -16.19 16.07 7.68
CA ALA A 260 -15.30 16.72 6.71
C ALA A 260 -15.91 16.80 5.32
N VAL A 261 -15.72 17.94 4.66
CA VAL A 261 -16.20 18.17 3.29
C VAL A 261 -15.24 17.56 2.28
N ARG A 262 -15.78 16.67 1.44
CA ARG A 262 -15.06 16.05 0.33
C ARG A 262 -15.13 16.87 -0.95
N ILE A 263 -14.13 16.70 -1.80
CA ILE A 263 -14.11 17.21 -3.17
C ILE A 263 -14.97 16.31 -4.07
N LYS A 264 -14.72 14.99 -4.04
CA LYS A 264 -15.47 14.02 -4.83
C LYS A 264 -16.85 13.75 -4.23
N GLN A 265 -17.76 13.32 -5.09
CA GLN A 265 -19.08 12.85 -4.65
C GLN A 265 -18.97 11.52 -3.90
N GLY A 266 -19.94 11.26 -3.02
CA GLY A 266 -20.00 10.05 -2.20
C GLY A 266 -19.62 10.30 -0.75
N HIS A 267 -19.67 9.22 0.03
CA HIS A 267 -19.59 9.27 1.49
C HIS A 267 -18.62 8.20 1.98
N ILE A 268 -17.72 8.56 2.89
CA ILE A 268 -16.83 7.59 3.55
C ILE A 268 -16.94 7.81 5.05
N LEU A 269 -17.04 6.71 5.80
CA LEU A 269 -16.84 6.69 7.24
C LEU A 269 -15.55 5.94 7.54
N ARG A 270 -14.58 6.63 8.14
CA ARG A 270 -13.33 6.06 8.62
C ARG A 270 -13.32 6.07 10.13
N ILE A 271 -13.23 4.89 10.72
CA ILE A 271 -13.17 4.67 12.17
C ILE A 271 -11.75 4.23 12.50
N VAL A 272 -11.11 4.89 13.46
CA VAL A 272 -9.68 4.78 13.72
C VAL A 272 -9.44 4.61 15.22
N TRP A 273 -8.55 3.70 15.57
CA TRP A 273 -8.05 3.48 16.92
C TRP A 273 -6.53 3.60 16.93
N PRO A 274 -5.93 4.43 17.81
CA PRO A 274 -4.52 4.33 18.10
C PRO A 274 -4.26 3.00 18.81
N ILE A 275 -3.30 2.23 18.32
CA ILE A 275 -2.93 0.93 18.86
C ILE A 275 -1.41 0.81 19.06
N ALA A 276 -0.99 -0.23 19.77
CA ALA A 276 0.40 -0.64 19.76
C ALA A 276 0.80 -1.14 18.35
N PRO A 277 1.97 -0.74 17.82
CA PRO A 277 2.35 -1.04 16.44
C PRO A 277 2.68 -2.53 16.26
N THR A 278 2.14 -3.14 15.19
CA THR A 278 2.35 -4.58 14.91
C THR A 278 3.80 -4.90 14.64
N ILE A 279 4.61 -3.94 14.19
CA ILE A 279 6.03 -4.14 13.91
C ILE A 279 6.80 -4.73 15.09
N GLN A 280 6.36 -4.50 16.33
CA GLN A 280 6.98 -5.08 17.53
C GLN A 280 6.66 -6.58 17.70
N ASN A 281 5.60 -7.07 17.06
CA ASN A 281 5.08 -8.44 17.13
C ASN A 281 4.73 -8.95 15.72
N TYR A 282 5.58 -8.64 14.73
CA TYR A 282 5.28 -8.92 13.31
C TYR A 282 5.22 -10.42 12.99
N LYS A 283 5.89 -11.26 13.80
CA LYS A 283 5.83 -12.73 13.69
C LYS A 283 4.51 -13.30 14.20
N GLU A 284 3.84 -12.60 15.11
CA GLU A 284 2.50 -12.96 15.60
C GLU A 284 1.38 -12.39 14.71
N GLY A 285 1.65 -11.33 13.95
CA GLY A 285 0.72 -10.75 12.96
C GLY A 285 -0.66 -10.32 13.48
N PRO A 286 -0.80 -9.66 14.65
CA PRO A 286 -2.09 -9.29 15.22
C PRO A 286 -3.00 -8.49 14.29
N CYS A 287 -2.53 -7.38 13.71
CA CYS A 287 -3.36 -6.59 12.81
C CYS A 287 -3.76 -7.33 11.53
N ARG A 288 -2.94 -8.29 11.07
CA ARG A 288 -3.28 -9.14 9.91
C ARG A 288 -4.41 -10.11 10.26
N TYR A 289 -4.40 -10.68 11.46
CA TYR A 289 -5.49 -11.50 11.96
C TYR A 289 -6.79 -10.68 12.10
N LEU A 290 -6.70 -9.47 12.66
CA LEU A 290 -7.86 -8.59 12.86
C LEU A 290 -8.42 -8.04 11.54
N SER A 291 -7.56 -7.62 10.61
CA SER A 291 -7.99 -7.14 9.29
C SER A 291 -8.68 -8.24 8.49
N HIS A 292 -8.18 -9.47 8.57
CA HIS A 292 -8.82 -10.63 7.92
C HIS A 292 -10.25 -10.86 8.40
N LEU A 293 -10.54 -10.64 9.69
CA LEU A 293 -11.87 -10.86 10.27
C LEU A 293 -12.80 -9.67 10.13
N ILE A 294 -12.33 -8.45 10.42
CA ILE A 294 -13.14 -7.23 10.37
C ILE A 294 -13.39 -6.80 8.92
N GLY A 295 -12.38 -6.99 8.06
CA GLY A 295 -12.45 -6.76 6.61
C GLY A 295 -12.98 -7.94 5.79
N HIS A 296 -13.49 -8.99 6.44
CA HIS A 296 -14.03 -10.15 5.74
C HIS A 296 -15.27 -9.75 4.92
N GLU A 297 -15.46 -10.34 3.73
CA GLU A 297 -16.62 -10.03 2.87
C GLU A 297 -17.62 -11.19 2.70
N GLY A 298 -17.28 -12.37 3.21
CA GLY A 298 -18.19 -13.53 3.23
C GLY A 298 -19.39 -13.36 4.18
N GLU A 299 -20.34 -14.27 4.06
CA GLU A 299 -21.54 -14.37 4.91
C GLU A 299 -21.21 -14.24 6.42
N GLY A 300 -22.02 -13.46 7.14
CA GLY A 300 -21.86 -13.19 8.58
C GLY A 300 -20.90 -12.05 8.94
N SER A 301 -20.17 -11.50 7.96
CA SER A 301 -19.26 -10.36 8.16
C SER A 301 -19.99 -9.02 8.26
N VAL A 302 -19.29 -8.01 8.79
CA VAL A 302 -19.79 -6.62 8.84
C VAL A 302 -20.13 -6.13 7.43
N PHE A 303 -19.23 -6.29 6.47
CA PHE A 303 -19.47 -5.82 5.12
C PHE A 303 -20.66 -6.51 4.46
N PHE A 304 -20.79 -7.83 4.60
CA PHE A 304 -21.91 -8.58 4.08
C PHE A 304 -23.26 -8.04 4.59
N ILE A 305 -23.38 -7.82 5.90
CA ILE A 305 -24.60 -7.27 6.50
C ILE A 305 -24.89 -5.85 5.99
N LEU A 306 -23.89 -4.97 5.96
CA LEU A 306 -24.06 -3.60 5.48
C LEU A 306 -24.44 -3.55 3.99
N LYS A 307 -23.93 -4.49 3.18
CA LYS A 307 -24.26 -4.64 1.77
C LYS A 307 -25.70 -5.11 1.57
N GLN A 308 -26.17 -6.08 2.37
CA GLN A 308 -27.56 -6.56 2.33
C GLN A 308 -28.57 -5.48 2.73
N LEU A 309 -28.21 -4.62 3.69
CA LEU A 309 -28.99 -3.45 4.07
C LEU A 309 -28.93 -2.30 3.04
N GLY A 310 -28.03 -2.42 2.05
CA GLY A 310 -27.81 -1.40 1.02
C GLY A 310 -27.14 -0.14 1.57
N TRP A 311 -26.36 -0.26 2.65
CA TRP A 311 -25.70 0.85 3.35
C TRP A 311 -24.24 1.06 2.94
N ALA A 312 -23.53 0.00 2.53
CA ALA A 312 -22.13 0.07 2.13
C ALA A 312 -21.89 -0.40 0.68
N LEU A 313 -20.85 0.19 0.07
CA LEU A 313 -20.30 -0.18 -1.24
C LEU A 313 -19.01 -1.00 -1.12
N SER A 314 -18.17 -0.66 -0.15
CA SER A 314 -16.92 -1.36 0.16
C SER A 314 -16.58 -1.21 1.66
N LEU A 315 -15.75 -2.10 2.19
CA LEU A 315 -15.19 -2.01 3.54
C LEU A 315 -13.75 -2.49 3.51
N GLU A 316 -12.85 -1.68 4.06
CA GLU A 316 -11.44 -2.02 4.24
C GLU A 316 -11.09 -1.91 5.71
N ALA A 317 -10.32 -2.87 6.23
CA ALA A 317 -9.82 -2.85 7.60
C ALA A 317 -8.32 -3.13 7.61
N GLY A 318 -7.57 -2.42 8.44
CA GLY A 318 -6.14 -2.66 8.54
C GLY A 318 -5.38 -1.61 9.32
N GLU A 319 -4.10 -1.92 9.49
CA GLU A 319 -3.13 -1.04 10.12
C GLU A 319 -2.58 0.00 9.14
N GLY A 320 -2.42 1.24 9.58
CA GLY A 320 -1.88 2.34 8.78
C GLY A 320 -1.27 3.44 9.65
N ASP A 321 -0.61 4.40 9.01
CA ASP A 321 0.03 5.55 9.67
C ASP A 321 0.89 5.15 10.88
N TRP A 322 1.77 4.16 10.71
CA TRP A 322 2.55 3.55 11.78
C TRP A 322 3.99 4.06 11.86
N SER A 323 4.59 3.88 13.04
CA SER A 323 6.02 3.98 13.35
C SER A 323 6.44 2.81 14.24
N LEU A 324 7.68 2.81 14.72
CA LEU A 324 8.12 1.86 15.74
C LEU A 324 7.42 2.05 17.11
N GLU A 325 6.78 3.20 17.33
CA GLU A 325 6.26 3.65 18.64
C GLU A 325 4.72 3.70 18.69
N PHE A 326 4.05 3.93 17.56
CA PHE A 326 2.59 3.99 17.48
C PHE A 326 2.08 3.46 16.15
N SER A 327 0.80 3.14 16.10
CA SER A 327 0.11 2.77 14.88
C SER A 327 -1.38 3.06 14.99
N PHE A 328 -2.08 3.04 13.87
CA PHE A 328 -3.53 3.15 13.83
C PHE A 328 -4.15 1.93 13.17
N PHE A 329 -5.12 1.31 13.84
CA PHE A 329 -6.03 0.37 13.19
C PHE A 329 -7.22 1.16 12.67
N SER A 330 -7.59 0.95 11.40
CA SER A 330 -8.69 1.67 10.77
C SER A 330 -9.67 0.74 10.08
N VAL A 331 -10.95 1.10 10.14
CA VAL A 331 -12.03 0.51 9.36
C VAL A 331 -12.63 1.64 8.52
N SER A 332 -12.51 1.51 7.20
CA SER A 332 -12.99 2.50 6.23
C SER A 332 -14.15 1.90 5.45
N ILE A 333 -15.29 2.56 5.46
CA ILE A 333 -16.52 2.09 4.82
C ILE A 333 -16.95 3.14 3.81
N GLU A 334 -17.02 2.75 2.54
CA GLU A 334 -17.65 3.58 1.50
C GLU A 334 -19.17 3.37 1.56
N LEU A 335 -19.92 4.45 1.72
CA LEU A 335 -21.35 4.39 2.03
C LEU A 335 -22.21 4.75 0.82
N THR A 336 -23.39 4.14 0.75
CA THR A 336 -24.47 4.63 -0.10
C THR A 336 -25.11 5.88 0.51
N ASP A 337 -25.95 6.58 -0.24
CA ASP A 337 -26.75 7.68 0.31
C ASP A 337 -27.64 7.23 1.48
N LYS A 338 -28.16 5.99 1.44
CA LYS A 338 -28.88 5.40 2.58
C LYS A 338 -27.94 5.14 3.76
N GLY A 339 -26.76 4.58 3.52
CA GLY A 339 -25.78 4.34 4.58
C GLY A 339 -25.34 5.61 5.29
N HIS A 340 -25.25 6.73 4.57
CA HIS A 340 -24.99 8.06 5.12
C HIS A 340 -26.04 8.48 6.17
N GLU A 341 -27.30 8.06 6.03
CA GLU A 341 -28.37 8.33 6.99
C GLU A 341 -28.36 7.39 8.21
N HIS A 342 -27.57 6.30 8.16
CA HIS A 342 -27.54 5.21 9.14
C HIS A 342 -26.16 5.02 9.82
N ILE A 343 -25.33 6.07 9.88
CA ILE A 343 -23.98 6.02 10.49
C ILE A 343 -24.00 5.45 11.91
N GLU A 344 -24.96 5.87 12.74
CA GLU A 344 -25.08 5.37 14.12
C GLU A 344 -25.28 3.85 14.16
N ASP A 345 -26.16 3.33 13.31
CA ASP A 345 -26.47 1.90 13.22
C ASP A 345 -25.26 1.13 12.68
N ILE A 346 -24.55 1.67 11.69
CA ILE A 346 -23.32 1.09 11.13
C ILE A 346 -22.24 0.95 12.20
N VAL A 347 -22.00 2.02 12.98
CA VAL A 347 -21.03 1.99 14.09
C VAL A 347 -21.46 0.97 15.15
N GLY A 348 -22.76 0.90 15.46
CA GLY A 348 -23.30 -0.09 16.39
C GLY A 348 -23.11 -1.54 15.92
N ILE A 349 -23.33 -1.83 14.63
CA ILE A 349 -23.08 -3.15 14.02
C ILE A 349 -21.60 -3.52 14.10
N LEU A 350 -20.70 -2.59 13.76
CA LEU A 350 -19.26 -2.83 13.83
C LEU A 350 -18.82 -3.18 15.25
N PHE A 351 -19.29 -2.43 16.25
CA PHE A 351 -18.95 -2.74 17.65
C PHE A 351 -19.56 -4.05 18.13
N ARG A 352 -20.76 -4.43 17.71
CA ARG A 352 -21.30 -5.77 18.00
C ARG A 352 -20.41 -6.88 17.42
N TYR A 353 -19.83 -6.66 16.25
CA TYR A 353 -18.87 -7.61 15.67
C TYR A 353 -17.55 -7.62 16.45
N ILE A 354 -17.02 -6.46 16.84
CA ILE A 354 -15.83 -6.38 17.71
C ILE A 354 -16.08 -7.10 19.04
N ASP A 355 -17.23 -6.89 19.68
CA ASP A 355 -17.64 -7.59 20.90
C ASP A 355 -17.74 -9.10 20.67
N LEU A 356 -18.29 -9.54 19.53
CA LEU A 356 -18.30 -10.96 19.14
C LEU A 356 -16.88 -11.52 19.06
N LEU A 357 -15.94 -10.81 18.42
CA LEU A 357 -14.55 -11.25 18.31
C LEU A 357 -13.87 -11.32 19.69
N GLN A 358 -14.06 -10.30 20.53
CA GLN A 358 -13.51 -10.24 21.89
C GLN A 358 -14.01 -11.40 22.76
N ASN A 359 -15.28 -11.78 22.62
CA ASN A 359 -15.88 -12.87 23.40
C ASN A 359 -15.61 -14.27 22.82
N SER A 360 -15.44 -14.38 21.50
CA SER A 360 -15.13 -15.66 20.84
C SER A 360 -13.69 -16.10 21.04
N GLY A 361 -12.80 -15.15 21.35
CA GLY A 361 -11.38 -15.37 21.51
C GLY A 361 -10.65 -15.62 20.18
N VAL A 362 -9.33 -15.69 20.27
CA VAL A 362 -8.44 -15.90 19.12
C VAL A 362 -8.39 -17.39 18.76
N ASN A 363 -8.73 -17.72 17.52
CA ASN A 363 -8.89 -19.08 17.04
C ASN A 363 -7.66 -19.56 16.27
N ASN A 364 -7.10 -20.71 16.67
CA ASN A 364 -5.89 -21.27 16.04
C ASN A 364 -6.10 -21.59 14.55
N TRP A 365 -7.26 -22.15 14.19
CA TRP A 365 -7.51 -22.55 12.81
C TRP A 365 -7.52 -21.37 11.83
N ILE A 366 -7.95 -20.18 12.27
CA ILE A 366 -7.94 -18.95 11.46
C ILE A 366 -6.49 -18.48 11.25
N PHE A 367 -5.68 -18.58 12.30
CA PHE A 367 -4.26 -18.29 12.19
C PHE A 367 -3.56 -19.28 11.25
N ASP A 368 -3.84 -20.58 11.36
CA ASP A 368 -3.29 -21.61 10.47
C ASP A 368 -3.64 -21.35 9.00
N GLU A 369 -4.88 -20.91 8.70
CA GLU A 369 -5.27 -20.51 7.35
C GLU A 369 -4.45 -19.31 6.85
N LEU A 370 -4.30 -18.27 7.68
CA LEU A 370 -3.48 -17.10 7.34
C LEU A 370 -2.02 -17.47 7.08
N VAL A 371 -1.44 -18.37 7.89
CA VAL A 371 -0.09 -18.90 7.68
C VAL A 371 -0.01 -19.63 6.35
N ALA A 372 -0.93 -20.55 6.06
CA ALA A 372 -0.93 -21.32 4.81
C ALA A 372 -1.02 -20.42 3.56
N ILE A 373 -1.91 -19.42 3.61
CA ILE A 373 -2.06 -18.41 2.54
C ILE A 373 -0.75 -17.64 2.37
N SER A 374 -0.19 -17.18 3.47
CA SER A 374 1.05 -16.38 3.52
C SER A 374 2.26 -17.14 2.99
N GLU A 375 2.45 -18.38 3.43
CA GLU A 375 3.53 -19.27 2.97
C GLU A 375 3.43 -19.52 1.46
N THR A 376 2.21 -19.77 0.98
CA THR A 376 1.98 -20.00 -0.44
C THR A 376 2.30 -18.73 -1.24
N GLN A 377 1.79 -17.57 -0.81
CA GLN A 377 2.07 -16.28 -1.46
C GLN A 377 3.57 -15.96 -1.48
N PHE A 378 4.27 -16.14 -0.36
CA PHE A 378 5.70 -15.82 -0.27
C PHE A 378 6.56 -16.75 -1.16
N HIS A 379 6.33 -18.06 -1.10
CA HIS A 379 7.14 -19.03 -1.83
C HIS A 379 6.84 -19.09 -3.33
N TYR A 380 5.65 -18.65 -3.74
CA TYR A 380 5.20 -18.66 -5.13
C TYR A 380 4.84 -17.25 -5.63
N GLN A 381 5.49 -16.22 -5.10
CA GLN A 381 5.38 -14.86 -5.62
C GLN A 381 5.92 -14.76 -7.04
N ASP A 382 5.32 -13.88 -7.85
CA ASP A 382 5.82 -13.61 -9.20
C ASP A 382 7.10 -12.76 -9.14
N LYS A 383 7.94 -12.85 -10.17
CA LYS A 383 9.19 -12.05 -10.23
C LYS A 383 8.84 -10.56 -10.24
N ILE A 384 9.28 -9.84 -9.22
CA ILE A 384 9.14 -8.38 -9.07
C ILE A 384 10.21 -7.69 -9.92
N SER A 385 9.90 -6.53 -10.51
CA SER A 385 10.89 -5.74 -11.25
C SER A 385 12.06 -5.34 -10.33
N PRO A 386 13.32 -5.34 -10.81
CA PRO A 386 14.48 -5.00 -10.00
C PRO A 386 14.34 -3.68 -9.23
N GLY A 387 13.86 -2.62 -9.89
CA GLY A 387 13.66 -1.30 -9.27
C GLY A 387 12.71 -1.34 -8.07
N ARG A 388 11.54 -1.98 -8.20
CA ARG A 388 10.61 -2.11 -7.07
C ARG A 388 11.15 -3.04 -5.98
N TYR A 389 11.89 -4.07 -6.37
CA TYR A 389 12.44 -5.05 -5.43
C TYR A 389 13.47 -4.41 -4.49
N VAL A 390 14.41 -3.61 -5.02
CA VAL A 390 15.44 -2.94 -4.20
C VAL A 390 14.84 -1.90 -3.26
N VAL A 391 13.81 -1.17 -3.70
CA VAL A 391 13.11 -0.16 -2.87
C VAL A 391 12.48 -0.80 -1.64
N ASN A 392 11.69 -1.86 -1.87
CA ASN A 392 11.01 -2.56 -0.78
C ASN A 392 12.02 -3.06 0.27
N ILE A 393 13.11 -3.70 -0.19
CA ILE A 393 14.11 -4.26 0.72
C ILE A 393 14.87 -3.15 1.46
N ALA A 394 15.28 -2.07 0.79
CA ALA A 394 16.02 -0.98 1.43
C ALA A 394 15.21 -0.34 2.56
N SER A 395 13.90 -0.19 2.39
CA SER A 395 13.00 0.29 3.45
C SER A 395 12.76 -0.75 4.55
N ASN A 396 12.76 -2.05 4.21
CA ASN A 396 12.64 -3.12 5.21
C ASN A 396 13.89 -3.19 6.11
N MET A 397 15.08 -2.93 5.57
CA MET A 397 16.35 -3.01 6.31
C MET A 397 16.36 -2.12 7.56
N GLN A 398 15.63 -1.01 7.55
CA GLN A 398 15.50 -0.11 8.69
C GLN A 398 14.73 -0.72 9.88
N ASN A 399 13.75 -1.58 9.61
CA ASN A 399 12.75 -2.00 10.59
C ASN A 399 12.83 -3.49 10.95
N PHE A 400 13.47 -4.31 10.12
CA PHE A 400 13.51 -5.77 10.27
C PHE A 400 14.94 -6.28 10.46
N PRO A 401 15.11 -7.41 11.16
CA PRO A 401 16.41 -8.05 11.25
C PRO A 401 16.82 -8.67 9.91
N PRO A 402 18.13 -8.88 9.65
CA PRO A 402 18.62 -9.27 8.33
C PRO A 402 18.06 -10.57 7.76
N GLU A 403 17.77 -11.55 8.60
CA GLU A 403 17.13 -12.81 8.23
C GLU A 403 15.75 -12.60 7.56
N ASP A 404 15.04 -11.54 7.93
CA ASP A 404 13.64 -11.31 7.58
C ASP A 404 13.44 -10.16 6.57
N TRP A 405 14.52 -9.57 6.01
CA TRP A 405 14.43 -8.45 5.07
C TRP A 405 13.59 -8.71 3.81
N LEU A 406 13.50 -9.97 3.35
CA LEU A 406 12.70 -10.36 2.20
C LEU A 406 11.26 -10.77 2.57
N VAL A 407 11.01 -11.14 3.82
CA VAL A 407 9.75 -11.72 4.30
C VAL A 407 8.91 -10.69 5.06
N THR A 408 9.53 -9.97 5.98
CA THR A 408 8.90 -8.97 6.87
C THR A 408 7.66 -9.50 7.59
N TRP A 409 6.53 -8.77 7.55
CA TRP A 409 5.23 -9.17 8.08
C TRP A 409 4.46 -10.13 7.15
N SER A 410 5.06 -10.52 6.02
CA SER A 410 4.38 -11.34 5.01
C SER A 410 4.17 -12.78 5.49
N LEU A 411 4.93 -13.26 6.48
CA LEU A 411 4.80 -14.59 7.08
C LEU A 411 4.63 -14.50 8.61
N PRO A 412 3.39 -14.40 9.13
CA PRO A 412 3.17 -14.74 10.52
C PRO A 412 3.63 -16.19 10.76
N SER A 413 4.32 -16.44 11.85
CA SER A 413 4.95 -17.74 12.16
C SER A 413 4.72 -18.18 13.61
N ASN A 414 4.34 -17.27 14.50
CA ASN A 414 4.16 -17.55 15.92
C ASN A 414 2.69 -17.33 16.34
N PHE A 415 1.97 -18.41 16.65
CA PHE A 415 0.64 -18.26 17.22
C PHE A 415 0.71 -17.89 18.70
N VAL A 416 0.51 -16.61 19.01
CA VAL A 416 0.44 -16.11 20.39
C VAL A 416 -0.92 -15.40 20.59
N PRO A 417 -1.97 -16.14 21.03
CA PRO A 417 -3.33 -15.60 21.08
C PRO A 417 -3.45 -14.37 22.00
N ASN A 418 -2.67 -14.31 23.08
CA ASN A 418 -2.68 -13.17 23.99
C ASN A 418 -2.20 -11.86 23.32
N THR A 419 -1.24 -11.94 22.41
CA THR A 419 -0.73 -10.78 21.68
C THR A 419 -1.79 -10.25 20.72
N ILE A 420 -2.50 -11.15 20.03
CA ILE A 420 -3.60 -10.81 19.13
C ILE A 420 -4.78 -10.23 19.92
N GLN A 421 -5.16 -10.89 21.02
CA GLN A 421 -6.23 -10.43 21.90
C GLN A 421 -5.96 -9.04 22.47
N LYS A 422 -4.70 -8.76 22.87
CA LYS A 422 -4.33 -7.45 23.41
C LYS A 422 -4.64 -6.31 22.43
N ILE A 423 -4.33 -6.48 21.13
CA ILE A 423 -4.65 -5.45 20.13
C ILE A 423 -6.16 -5.36 19.88
N LEU A 424 -6.87 -6.49 19.87
CA LEU A 424 -8.33 -6.52 19.76
C LEU A 424 -9.03 -5.79 20.92
N ASP A 425 -8.47 -5.90 22.13
CA ASP A 425 -8.96 -5.22 23.33
C ASP A 425 -8.67 -3.70 23.33
N GLU A 426 -7.81 -3.21 22.43
CA GLU A 426 -7.57 -1.77 22.23
C GLU A 426 -8.65 -1.10 21.35
N LEU A 427 -9.43 -1.89 20.60
CA LEU A 427 -10.52 -1.43 19.71
C LEU A 427 -11.80 -1.08 20.49
N THR A 428 -11.72 -0.05 21.33
CA THR A 428 -12.79 0.31 22.28
C THR A 428 -13.50 1.62 21.93
N PRO A 429 -14.71 1.86 22.47
CA PRO A 429 -15.36 3.16 22.40
C PRO A 429 -14.55 4.29 23.06
N GLU A 430 -13.69 4.00 24.04
CA GLU A 430 -12.87 4.97 24.74
C GLU A 430 -11.75 5.55 23.86
N ASN A 431 -11.22 4.73 22.93
CA ASN A 431 -10.07 5.04 22.08
C ASN A 431 -10.45 5.46 20.65
N ILE A 432 -11.74 5.55 20.35
CA ILE A 432 -12.22 5.77 18.99
C ILE A 432 -11.99 7.21 18.49
N ARG A 433 -11.68 7.32 17.20
CA ARG A 433 -11.74 8.55 16.40
C ARG A 433 -12.50 8.23 15.12
N MET A 434 -13.48 9.05 14.76
CA MET A 434 -14.26 8.86 13.54
C MET A 434 -14.10 10.06 12.61
N PHE A 435 -13.96 9.78 11.32
CA PHE A 435 -13.92 10.76 10.25
C PHE A 435 -15.04 10.44 9.27
N TRP A 436 -16.04 11.30 9.22
CA TRP A 436 -17.18 11.17 8.35
C TRP A 436 -17.08 12.18 7.23
N GLU A 437 -16.78 11.67 6.05
CA GLU A 437 -16.46 12.44 4.87
C GLU A 437 -17.68 12.47 3.94
N SER A 438 -18.19 13.67 3.65
CA SER A 438 -19.31 13.84 2.72
C SER A 438 -19.33 15.23 2.12
N LYS A 439 -19.73 15.34 0.86
CA LYS A 439 -20.01 16.63 0.24
C LYS A 439 -21.26 17.31 0.85
N ASN A 440 -22.16 16.55 1.48
CA ASN A 440 -23.37 17.07 2.11
C ASN A 440 -23.09 18.01 3.30
N PHE A 441 -21.86 18.06 3.81
CA PHE A 441 -21.45 18.97 4.88
C PHE A 441 -21.03 20.36 4.39
N GLU A 442 -21.04 20.60 3.09
CA GLU A 442 -20.71 21.91 2.52
C GLU A 442 -21.60 23.02 3.12
N GLY A 443 -20.97 24.04 3.70
CA GLY A 443 -21.67 25.13 4.40
C GLY A 443 -22.17 24.82 5.82
N CYS A 444 -21.94 23.59 6.33
CA CYS A 444 -22.34 23.17 7.69
C CYS A 444 -21.14 22.93 8.64
N THR A 445 -19.93 23.27 8.22
CA THR A 445 -18.68 23.14 8.98
C THR A 445 -18.20 24.47 9.55
N ASP A 446 -17.46 24.45 10.65
CA ASP A 446 -17.03 25.66 11.39
C ASP A 446 -15.51 25.87 11.40
N SER A 447 -14.73 24.91 10.92
CA SER A 447 -13.27 24.90 10.96
C SER A 447 -12.67 24.59 9.60
N VAL A 448 -11.41 24.98 9.39
CA VAL A 448 -10.66 24.72 8.16
C VAL A 448 -9.24 24.27 8.50
N GLU A 449 -8.83 23.14 7.95
CA GLU A 449 -7.47 22.61 8.07
C GLU A 449 -6.51 23.52 7.27
N PRO A 450 -5.40 23.98 7.87
CA PRO A 450 -4.60 25.08 7.33
C PRO A 450 -3.84 24.78 6.03
N TRP A 451 -3.46 23.53 5.77
CA TRP A 451 -2.56 23.21 4.65
C TRP A 451 -3.31 22.90 3.35
N TYR A 452 -4.38 22.12 3.45
CA TYR A 452 -5.18 21.69 2.31
C TYR A 452 -6.51 22.45 2.21
N GLY A 453 -6.89 23.24 3.22
CA GLY A 453 -8.17 23.93 3.22
C GLY A 453 -9.35 22.97 3.37
N THR A 454 -9.18 21.87 4.11
CA THR A 454 -10.26 20.93 4.38
C THR A 454 -11.24 21.55 5.36
N SER A 455 -12.47 21.82 4.91
CA SER A 455 -13.54 22.30 5.78
C SER A 455 -14.06 21.14 6.64
N TYR A 456 -14.13 21.34 7.95
CA TYR A 456 -14.56 20.32 8.89
C TYR A 456 -15.23 20.89 10.15
N SER A 457 -15.91 20.04 10.91
CA SER A 457 -16.32 20.31 12.29
C SER A 457 -16.06 19.08 13.15
N VAL A 458 -15.80 19.28 14.45
CA VAL A 458 -15.50 18.19 15.39
C VAL A 458 -16.50 18.22 16.53
N GLU A 459 -17.12 17.06 16.77
CA GLU A 459 -17.98 16.85 17.94
C GLU A 459 -17.44 15.74 18.83
N LYS A 460 -17.77 15.81 20.12
CA LYS A 460 -17.42 14.77 21.09
C LYS A 460 -18.46 13.66 21.07
N VAL A 461 -18.00 12.43 20.88
CA VAL A 461 -18.82 11.22 20.91
C VAL A 461 -18.42 10.40 22.14
N THR A 462 -19.11 10.67 23.24
CA THR A 462 -18.84 9.98 24.51
C THR A 462 -19.14 8.48 24.41
N VAL A 463 -18.49 7.68 25.25
CA VAL A 463 -18.75 6.23 25.38
C VAL A 463 -20.24 5.92 25.55
N SER A 464 -20.99 6.73 26.29
CA SER A 464 -22.44 6.54 26.49
C SER A 464 -23.24 6.67 25.19
N ILE A 465 -22.84 7.57 24.29
CA ILE A 465 -23.46 7.74 22.97
C ILE A 465 -23.21 6.49 22.12
N ILE A 466 -21.97 5.98 22.11
CA ILE A 466 -21.61 4.79 21.34
C ILE A 466 -22.35 3.56 21.88
N LYS A 467 -22.43 3.40 23.20
CA LYS A 467 -23.23 2.34 23.84
C LYS A 467 -24.71 2.44 23.47
N HIS A 468 -25.25 3.64 23.33
CA HIS A 468 -26.61 3.84 22.83
C HIS A 468 -26.76 3.39 21.37
N TRP A 469 -25.81 3.72 20.50
CA TRP A 469 -25.79 3.24 19.11
C TRP A 469 -25.68 1.71 19.03
N ILE A 470 -24.81 1.08 19.84
CA ILE A 470 -24.70 -0.38 19.94
C ILE A 470 -26.03 -1.01 20.37
N ALA A 471 -26.72 -0.43 21.35
CA ALA A 471 -28.01 -0.96 21.82
C ALA A 471 -29.14 -0.76 20.80
N LYS A 472 -29.13 0.35 20.05
CA LYS A 472 -30.15 0.72 19.06
C LYS A 472 -30.00 -0.04 17.73
N ALA A 473 -28.78 -0.43 17.37
CA ALA A 473 -28.48 -1.08 16.09
C ALA A 473 -29.39 -2.28 15.81
N PRO A 474 -29.73 -2.56 14.55
CA PRO A 474 -30.60 -3.67 14.19
C PRO A 474 -30.00 -5.01 14.59
N GLU A 475 -30.83 -5.94 15.07
CA GLU A 475 -30.47 -7.35 15.26
C GLU A 475 -30.09 -7.95 13.90
N VAL A 476 -28.87 -8.49 13.80
CA VAL A 476 -28.29 -9.01 12.56
C VAL A 476 -27.51 -10.28 12.86
N ASP A 477 -27.43 -11.17 11.87
CA ASP A 477 -26.72 -12.45 12.00
C ASP A 477 -25.22 -12.27 11.73
N LEU A 478 -24.49 -11.84 12.77
CA LEU A 478 -23.03 -11.70 12.75
C LEU A 478 -22.38 -12.99 13.29
N HIS A 479 -21.45 -13.55 12.52
CA HIS A 479 -20.72 -14.75 12.94
C HIS A 479 -19.32 -14.80 12.31
N LEU A 480 -18.44 -15.63 12.87
CA LEU A 480 -17.11 -15.89 12.31
C LEU A 480 -17.20 -16.52 10.92
N PRO A 481 -16.18 -16.33 10.05
CA PRO A 481 -16.15 -16.98 8.75
C PRO A 481 -16.10 -18.50 8.87
N LYS A 482 -16.48 -19.18 7.78
CA LYS A 482 -16.32 -20.64 7.63
C LYS A 482 -14.90 -20.93 7.15
N GLN A 483 -14.45 -22.17 7.32
CA GLN A 483 -13.14 -22.60 6.80
C GLN A 483 -13.04 -22.39 5.29
N ASN A 484 -11.89 -21.90 4.84
CA ASN A 484 -11.65 -21.57 3.45
C ASN A 484 -11.26 -22.81 2.63
N VAL A 485 -12.20 -23.29 1.83
CA VAL A 485 -12.02 -24.47 0.95
C VAL A 485 -11.12 -24.23 -0.26
N PHE A 486 -10.76 -22.97 -0.54
CA PHE A 486 -9.94 -22.58 -1.70
C PHE A 486 -8.44 -22.53 -1.41
N ILE A 487 -8.01 -22.68 -0.14
CA ILE A 487 -6.60 -22.74 0.21
C ILE A 487 -5.95 -23.93 -0.55
N PRO A 488 -4.90 -23.68 -1.35
CA PRO A 488 -4.31 -24.71 -2.18
C PRO A 488 -3.61 -25.76 -1.32
N SER A 489 -3.90 -27.02 -1.63
CA SER A 489 -3.32 -28.22 -1.01
C SER A 489 -2.30 -28.90 -1.92
N ASP A 490 -2.47 -28.80 -3.23
CA ASP A 490 -1.56 -29.33 -4.25
C ASP A 490 -0.84 -28.18 -4.99
N LEU A 491 0.44 -28.01 -4.68
CA LEU A 491 1.33 -27.03 -5.31
C LEU A 491 2.39 -27.71 -6.20
N THR A 492 2.11 -28.94 -6.65
CA THR A 492 3.03 -29.67 -7.51
C THR A 492 3.16 -29.03 -8.90
N ILE A 493 4.39 -28.78 -9.33
CA ILE A 493 4.68 -28.20 -10.64
C ILE A 493 4.51 -29.30 -11.71
N LYS A 494 3.60 -29.06 -12.65
CA LYS A 494 3.35 -29.98 -13.78
C LYS A 494 4.38 -29.73 -14.88
N ASN A 495 5.25 -30.71 -15.12
CA ASN A 495 6.22 -30.64 -16.21
C ASN A 495 5.52 -30.84 -17.57
N ALA A 496 5.53 -29.81 -18.40
CA ALA A 496 5.03 -29.90 -19.75
C ALA A 496 6.00 -30.72 -20.64
N GLN A 497 5.51 -31.81 -21.21
CA GLN A 497 6.28 -32.62 -22.15
C GLN A 497 6.49 -31.89 -23.49
N GLU A 498 5.57 -31.00 -23.85
CA GLU A 498 5.60 -30.24 -25.11
C GLU A 498 6.13 -28.82 -24.87
N LYS A 499 7.29 -28.50 -25.48
CA LYS A 499 7.84 -27.14 -25.50
C LYS A 499 7.27 -26.35 -26.67
N VAL A 500 6.04 -25.87 -26.54
CA VAL A 500 5.43 -24.98 -27.55
C VAL A 500 5.73 -23.51 -27.25
N LYS A 501 6.25 -22.79 -28.25
CA LYS A 501 6.60 -21.36 -28.12
C LYS A 501 5.35 -20.47 -28.03
N TYR A 502 4.29 -20.84 -28.78
CA TYR A 502 3.04 -20.10 -28.90
C TYR A 502 1.83 -20.98 -28.55
N PRO A 503 0.68 -20.39 -28.19
CA PRO A 503 -0.55 -21.14 -27.97
C PRO A 503 -0.96 -21.96 -29.20
N ILE A 504 -1.39 -23.20 -28.96
CA ILE A 504 -1.88 -24.13 -29.98
C ILE A 504 -3.40 -24.27 -29.89
N LEU A 505 -4.06 -24.43 -31.04
CA LEU A 505 -5.50 -24.65 -31.12
C LEU A 505 -5.78 -26.14 -30.89
N LEU A 506 -6.30 -26.49 -29.71
CA LEU A 506 -6.60 -27.87 -29.33
C LEU A 506 -7.96 -28.34 -29.82
N ARG A 507 -8.95 -27.45 -29.81
CA ARG A 507 -10.34 -27.79 -30.16
C ARG A 507 -11.01 -26.66 -30.89
N THR A 508 -11.71 -27.01 -31.96
CA THR A 508 -12.61 -26.12 -32.69
C THR A 508 -13.95 -26.79 -32.86
N SER A 509 -15.02 -26.07 -32.55
CA SER A 509 -16.41 -26.50 -32.73
C SER A 509 -17.24 -25.30 -33.21
N SER A 510 -18.52 -25.53 -33.51
CA SER A 510 -19.48 -24.45 -33.78
C SER A 510 -19.72 -23.52 -32.58
N PHE A 511 -19.42 -23.99 -31.36
CA PHE A 511 -19.70 -23.27 -30.11
C PHE A 511 -18.46 -22.69 -29.42
N SER A 512 -17.27 -23.26 -29.65
CA SER A 512 -16.05 -22.85 -28.93
C SER A 512 -14.76 -23.11 -29.71
N ARG A 513 -13.74 -22.31 -29.41
CA ARG A 513 -12.34 -22.51 -29.79
C ARG A 513 -11.49 -22.54 -28.53
N LEU A 514 -10.68 -23.59 -28.35
CA LEU A 514 -9.81 -23.76 -27.20
C LEU A 514 -8.34 -23.63 -27.62
N TRP A 515 -7.70 -22.59 -27.11
CA TRP A 515 -6.26 -22.38 -27.23
C TRP A 515 -5.57 -22.80 -25.94
N TYR A 516 -4.40 -23.43 -26.06
CA TYR A 516 -3.64 -23.91 -24.92
C TYR A 516 -2.15 -23.64 -25.11
N LYS A 517 -1.50 -23.25 -24.01
CA LYS A 517 -0.05 -23.19 -23.91
C LYS A 517 0.34 -23.61 -22.49
N PRO A 518 1.15 -24.68 -22.32
CA PRO A 518 1.75 -24.94 -21.03
C PRO A 518 2.77 -23.85 -20.67
N ASP A 519 2.95 -23.59 -19.38
CA ASP A 519 4.05 -22.74 -18.93
C ASP A 519 5.40 -23.44 -19.18
N THR A 520 6.33 -22.70 -19.80
CA THR A 520 7.70 -23.15 -20.08
C THR A 520 8.74 -22.14 -19.57
N MET A 521 8.32 -21.10 -18.86
CA MET A 521 9.17 -20.00 -18.43
C MET A 521 9.21 -19.87 -16.91
N PHE A 522 8.06 -19.89 -16.25
CA PHE A 522 7.97 -19.50 -14.84
C PHE A 522 8.05 -20.71 -13.89
N SER A 523 7.59 -21.88 -14.33
CA SER A 523 7.56 -23.12 -13.54
C SER A 523 6.84 -22.94 -12.19
N MET A 524 5.68 -22.27 -12.21
CA MET A 524 4.88 -21.97 -11.02
C MET A 524 3.61 -22.83 -10.98
N PRO A 525 3.05 -23.15 -9.80
CA PRO A 525 1.78 -23.87 -9.66
C PRO A 525 0.58 -22.94 -9.92
N LYS A 526 0.66 -22.15 -10.99
CA LYS A 526 -0.33 -21.15 -11.37
C LYS A 526 -0.81 -21.40 -12.79
N ALA A 527 -2.03 -20.97 -13.06
CA ALA A 527 -2.60 -21.00 -14.40
C ALA A 527 -3.38 -19.70 -14.67
N TYR A 528 -3.65 -19.47 -15.95
CA TYR A 528 -4.45 -18.36 -16.44
C TYR A 528 -5.49 -18.92 -17.41
N ILE A 529 -6.76 -18.78 -17.06
CA ILE A 529 -7.89 -19.17 -17.89
C ILE A 529 -8.61 -17.91 -18.31
N LYS A 530 -8.81 -17.75 -19.62
CA LYS A 530 -9.63 -16.69 -20.20
C LYS A 530 -10.72 -17.31 -21.07
N VAL A 531 -11.97 -16.99 -20.74
CA VAL A 531 -13.17 -17.41 -21.46
C VAL A 531 -13.85 -16.16 -22.02
N GLU A 532 -13.85 -16.02 -23.34
CA GLU A 532 -14.52 -14.91 -24.02
C GLU A 532 -15.90 -15.37 -24.54
N PHE A 533 -16.95 -14.68 -24.12
CA PHE A 533 -18.32 -14.90 -24.57
C PHE A 533 -18.66 -13.91 -25.67
N ASN A 534 -18.82 -14.42 -26.90
CA ASN A 534 -19.19 -13.60 -28.04
C ASN A 534 -20.71 -13.48 -28.14
N CYS A 535 -21.22 -12.31 -27.77
CA CYS A 535 -22.62 -11.93 -27.70
C CYS A 535 -22.85 -10.66 -28.54
N PRO A 536 -22.93 -10.73 -29.89
CA PRO A 536 -23.06 -9.54 -30.74
C PRO A 536 -24.16 -8.53 -30.33
N PRO A 537 -25.35 -8.94 -29.81
CA PRO A 537 -26.37 -8.02 -29.32
C PRO A 537 -25.95 -7.11 -28.15
N SER A 538 -24.88 -7.44 -27.42
CA SER A 538 -24.46 -6.72 -26.21
C SER A 538 -23.84 -5.35 -26.51
N ILE A 539 -23.49 -5.08 -27.76
CA ILE A 539 -22.77 -3.86 -28.18
C ILE A 539 -23.38 -3.19 -29.42
N VAL A 540 -24.62 -3.52 -29.79
CA VAL A 540 -25.27 -2.98 -31.00
C VAL A 540 -25.65 -1.50 -30.88
N SER A 541 -25.69 -0.97 -29.66
CA SER A 541 -26.03 0.42 -29.38
C SER A 541 -25.35 0.88 -28.08
N PRO A 542 -25.22 2.20 -27.85
CA PRO A 542 -24.74 2.73 -26.58
C PRO A 542 -25.55 2.24 -25.38
N GLU A 543 -26.86 2.04 -25.54
CA GLU A 543 -27.73 1.48 -24.50
C GLU A 543 -27.36 0.03 -24.19
N ALA A 544 -27.18 -0.81 -25.22
CA ALA A 544 -26.77 -2.20 -25.04
C ALA A 544 -25.40 -2.31 -24.35
N GLU A 545 -24.45 -1.44 -24.70
CA GLU A 545 -23.12 -1.40 -24.08
C GLU A 545 -23.20 -1.03 -22.59
N VAL A 546 -24.01 -0.03 -22.24
CA VAL A 546 -24.25 0.36 -20.83
C VAL A 546 -24.93 -0.76 -20.05
N LEU A 547 -25.94 -1.41 -20.63
CA LEU A 547 -26.60 -2.56 -20.00
C LEU A 547 -25.64 -3.73 -19.79
N THR A 548 -24.76 -3.99 -20.75
CA THR A 548 -23.71 -5.02 -20.64
C THR A 548 -22.72 -4.69 -19.54
N TYR A 549 -22.29 -3.43 -19.43
CA TYR A 549 -21.46 -2.98 -18.33
C TYR A 549 -22.15 -3.21 -16.98
N ILE A 550 -23.40 -2.76 -16.83
CA ILE A 550 -24.18 -2.94 -15.58
C ILE A 550 -24.34 -4.43 -15.27
N PHE A 551 -24.62 -5.26 -16.27
CA PHE A 551 -24.69 -6.72 -16.14
C PHE A 551 -23.39 -7.32 -15.60
N THR A 552 -22.23 -6.96 -16.17
CA THR A 552 -20.94 -7.47 -15.66
C THR A 552 -20.65 -7.04 -14.23
N LYS A 553 -21.02 -5.81 -13.85
CA LYS A 553 -20.90 -5.33 -12.46
C LYS A 553 -21.84 -6.05 -11.50
N LEU A 554 -23.07 -6.32 -11.91
CA LEU A 554 -24.01 -7.12 -11.13
C LEU A 554 -23.54 -8.56 -10.94
N LEU A 555 -22.94 -9.17 -11.97
CA LEU A 555 -22.37 -10.51 -11.85
C LEU A 555 -21.22 -10.54 -10.84
N ILE A 556 -20.29 -9.58 -10.89
CA ILE A 556 -19.22 -9.47 -9.89
C ILE A 556 -19.83 -9.31 -8.49
N ASP A 557 -20.80 -8.41 -8.34
CA ASP A 557 -21.49 -8.17 -7.07
C ASP A 557 -22.16 -9.44 -6.50
N TYR A 558 -22.75 -10.25 -7.37
CA TYR A 558 -23.41 -11.52 -7.03
C TYR A 558 -22.43 -12.65 -6.71
N LEU A 559 -21.29 -12.70 -7.40
CA LEU A 559 -20.27 -13.74 -7.21
C LEU A 559 -19.37 -13.47 -6.01
N ASN A 560 -19.23 -12.20 -5.61
CA ASN A 560 -18.29 -11.73 -4.59
C ASN A 560 -18.32 -12.56 -3.31
N GLU A 561 -19.50 -12.85 -2.76
CA GLU A 561 -19.65 -13.56 -1.48
C GLU A 561 -19.00 -14.96 -1.49
N TYR A 562 -19.04 -15.63 -2.65
CA TYR A 562 -18.42 -16.95 -2.83
C TYR A 562 -16.96 -16.83 -3.26
N ALA A 563 -16.70 -15.95 -4.22
CA ALA A 563 -15.38 -15.80 -4.82
C ALA A 563 -14.37 -15.13 -3.89
N TYR A 564 -14.82 -14.39 -2.87
CA TYR A 564 -13.95 -13.76 -1.87
C TYR A 564 -13.05 -14.79 -1.16
N TYR A 565 -13.58 -15.96 -0.80
CA TYR A 565 -12.77 -17.03 -0.22
C TYR A 565 -11.66 -17.49 -1.17
N ALA A 566 -11.93 -17.55 -2.47
CA ALA A 566 -10.91 -17.86 -3.48
C ALA A 566 -9.86 -16.75 -3.59
N GLU A 567 -10.29 -15.48 -3.60
CA GLU A 567 -9.37 -14.34 -3.69
C GLU A 567 -8.42 -14.27 -2.48
N VAL A 568 -8.94 -14.49 -1.27
CA VAL A 568 -8.15 -14.61 -0.04
C VAL A 568 -7.11 -15.73 -0.15
N ALA A 569 -7.45 -16.84 -0.82
CA ALA A 569 -6.54 -17.96 -1.06
C ALA A 569 -5.57 -17.76 -2.25
N GLY A 570 -5.55 -16.58 -2.87
CA GLY A 570 -4.68 -16.28 -4.01
C GLY A 570 -5.18 -16.86 -5.35
N LEU A 571 -6.48 -17.10 -5.47
CA LEU A 571 -7.16 -17.49 -6.68
C LEU A 571 -8.19 -16.41 -7.07
N TYR A 572 -7.85 -15.61 -8.07
CA TYR A 572 -8.60 -14.43 -8.47
C TYR A 572 -9.49 -14.73 -9.67
N TYR A 573 -10.57 -13.97 -9.78
CA TYR A 573 -11.40 -13.94 -10.98
C TYR A 573 -11.67 -12.50 -11.41
N GLY A 574 -12.07 -12.33 -12.66
CA GLY A 574 -12.50 -11.04 -13.18
C GLY A 574 -13.54 -11.23 -14.27
N ILE A 575 -14.53 -10.33 -14.30
CA ILE A 575 -15.52 -10.27 -15.36
C ILE A 575 -15.44 -8.89 -16.00
N TYR A 576 -15.23 -8.86 -17.32
CA TYR A 576 -15.03 -7.61 -18.04
C TYR A 576 -15.94 -7.55 -19.25
N ASN A 577 -16.49 -6.38 -19.56
CA ASN A 577 -17.14 -6.15 -20.83
C ASN A 577 -16.09 -6.08 -21.94
N THR A 578 -16.40 -6.63 -23.10
CA THR A 578 -15.52 -6.63 -24.27
C THR A 578 -16.23 -5.99 -25.47
N SER A 579 -15.49 -5.77 -26.56
CA SER A 579 -16.07 -5.33 -27.84
C SER A 579 -16.91 -6.41 -28.55
N THR A 580 -17.05 -7.60 -27.96
CA THR A 580 -17.78 -8.72 -28.54
C THR A 580 -18.84 -9.27 -27.59
N GLY A 581 -18.90 -8.81 -26.34
CA GLY A 581 -19.66 -9.44 -25.28
C GLY A 581 -19.06 -9.16 -23.91
N PHE A 582 -18.66 -10.23 -23.24
CA PHE A 582 -17.94 -10.15 -21.97
C PHE A 582 -16.94 -11.30 -21.87
N GLU A 583 -15.99 -11.19 -20.95
CA GLU A 583 -15.02 -12.23 -20.66
C GLU A 583 -14.98 -12.56 -19.17
N VAL A 584 -14.66 -13.82 -18.88
CA VAL A 584 -14.36 -14.33 -17.54
C VAL A 584 -12.90 -14.74 -17.52
N ILE A 585 -12.16 -14.17 -16.59
CA ILE A 585 -10.76 -14.51 -16.31
C ILE A 585 -10.72 -15.21 -14.95
N VAL A 586 -9.96 -16.30 -14.86
CA VAL A 586 -9.59 -16.95 -13.59
C VAL A 586 -8.09 -17.14 -13.58
N VAL A 587 -7.41 -16.67 -12.53
CA VAL A 587 -5.95 -16.64 -12.45
C VAL A 587 -5.49 -16.88 -11.01
N GLY A 588 -4.41 -17.64 -10.85
CA GLY A 588 -3.87 -17.96 -9.52
C GLY A 588 -3.47 -19.43 -9.43
N TYR A 589 -3.52 -20.00 -8.22
CA TYR A 589 -3.10 -21.38 -7.98
C TYR A 589 -3.99 -22.41 -8.68
N ASN A 590 -3.37 -23.38 -9.35
CA ASN A 590 -4.11 -24.28 -10.25
C ASN A 590 -4.93 -25.38 -9.54
N ASP A 591 -4.73 -25.65 -8.25
CA ASP A 591 -5.41 -26.73 -7.50
C ASP A 591 -6.93 -26.56 -7.50
N LYS A 592 -7.43 -25.44 -6.97
CA LYS A 592 -8.87 -25.17 -6.80
C LYS A 592 -9.50 -24.36 -7.95
N MET A 593 -8.72 -24.09 -9.00
CA MET A 593 -9.12 -23.26 -10.15
C MET A 593 -10.33 -23.81 -10.90
N GLN A 594 -10.39 -25.14 -11.11
CA GLN A 594 -11.49 -25.78 -11.81
C GLN A 594 -12.81 -25.60 -11.03
N ILE A 595 -12.77 -25.80 -9.71
CA ILE A 595 -13.94 -25.66 -8.82
C ILE A 595 -14.49 -24.23 -8.91
N LEU A 596 -13.61 -23.22 -8.85
CA LEU A 596 -14.03 -21.83 -8.98
C LEU A 596 -14.64 -21.55 -10.36
N LEU A 597 -13.99 -21.98 -11.45
CA LEU A 597 -14.47 -21.73 -12.81
C LEU A 597 -15.85 -22.37 -13.06
N GLU A 598 -16.01 -23.64 -12.69
CA GLU A 598 -17.29 -24.35 -12.83
C GLU A 598 -18.40 -23.65 -12.02
N THR A 599 -18.08 -23.16 -10.83
CA THR A 599 -19.04 -22.45 -9.97
C THR A 599 -19.41 -21.09 -10.55
N ILE A 600 -18.44 -20.32 -11.05
CA ILE A 600 -18.69 -19.02 -11.70
C ILE A 600 -19.61 -19.22 -12.91
N VAL A 601 -19.28 -20.16 -13.80
CA VAL A 601 -20.07 -20.41 -15.01
C VAL A 601 -21.48 -20.89 -14.66
N GLY A 602 -21.63 -21.81 -13.70
CA GLY A 602 -22.94 -22.27 -13.24
C GLY A 602 -23.77 -21.17 -12.59
N ARG A 603 -23.14 -20.25 -11.84
CA ARG A 603 -23.81 -19.09 -11.25
C ARG A 603 -24.22 -18.04 -12.29
N ILE A 604 -23.44 -17.86 -13.36
CA ILE A 604 -23.81 -16.98 -14.47
C ILE A 604 -25.08 -17.50 -15.16
N GLU A 605 -25.22 -18.81 -15.33
CA GLU A 605 -26.42 -19.43 -15.93
C GLU A 605 -27.68 -19.20 -15.08
N GLN A 606 -27.54 -19.16 -13.76
CA GLN A 606 -28.64 -18.99 -12.81
C GLN A 606 -28.85 -17.54 -12.36
N PHE A 607 -28.12 -16.58 -12.95
CA PHE A 607 -28.11 -15.22 -12.46
C PHE A 607 -29.45 -14.50 -12.69
N GLU A 608 -30.01 -13.97 -11.60
CA GLU A 608 -31.21 -13.13 -11.62
C GLU A 608 -30.91 -11.74 -11.06
N VAL A 609 -31.41 -10.70 -11.75
CA VAL A 609 -31.20 -9.31 -11.35
C VAL A 609 -32.07 -8.97 -10.15
N LYS A 610 -31.45 -8.64 -9.02
CA LYS A 610 -32.13 -8.07 -7.85
C LYS A 610 -32.35 -6.55 -8.04
N PRO A 611 -33.59 -6.02 -7.95
CA PRO A 611 -33.88 -4.61 -8.23
C PRO A 611 -33.12 -3.60 -7.36
N ASP A 612 -32.93 -3.92 -6.09
CA ASP A 612 -32.17 -3.12 -5.12
C ASP A 612 -30.69 -3.04 -5.51
N ARG A 613 -30.06 -4.17 -5.85
CA ARG A 613 -28.66 -4.20 -6.31
C ARG A 613 -28.47 -3.49 -7.64
N PHE A 614 -29.42 -3.65 -8.57
CA PHE A 614 -29.44 -2.90 -9.84
C PHE A 614 -29.43 -1.39 -9.60
N PHE A 615 -30.24 -0.90 -8.66
CA PHE A 615 -30.29 0.54 -8.35
C PHE A 615 -28.95 1.05 -7.80
N VAL A 616 -28.34 0.32 -6.85
CA VAL A 616 -27.05 0.68 -6.26
C VAL A 616 -25.96 0.77 -7.34
N ILE A 617 -25.85 -0.25 -8.20
CA ILE A 617 -24.82 -0.29 -9.25
C ILE A 617 -25.07 0.77 -10.32
N LYS A 618 -26.33 1.03 -10.69
CA LYS A 618 -26.69 2.09 -11.64
C LYS A 618 -26.30 3.48 -11.13
N VAL A 619 -26.54 3.76 -9.85
CA VAL A 619 -26.15 5.03 -9.23
C VAL A 619 -24.62 5.16 -9.20
N SER A 620 -23.91 4.10 -8.80
CA SER A 620 -22.43 4.06 -8.82
C SER A 620 -21.86 4.35 -10.21
N PHE A 621 -22.45 3.80 -11.27
CA PHE A 621 -22.05 4.08 -12.65
C PHE A 621 -22.20 5.55 -13.05
N ASN A 622 -23.28 6.20 -12.63
CA ASN A 622 -23.50 7.63 -12.90
C ASN A 622 -22.41 8.48 -12.23
N THR A 623 -22.01 8.11 -11.00
CA THR A 623 -20.90 8.75 -10.30
C THR A 623 -19.58 8.52 -11.06
N PHE A 624 -19.29 7.29 -11.48
CA PHE A 624 -18.07 6.97 -12.24
C PHE A 624 -17.95 7.75 -13.56
N LYS A 625 -19.04 7.87 -14.34
CA LYS A 625 -19.00 8.58 -15.63
C LYS A 625 -18.76 10.08 -15.51
N ILE A 626 -19.35 10.74 -14.50
CA ILE A 626 -19.08 12.16 -14.21
C ILE A 626 -17.57 12.38 -13.97
N HIS A 627 -16.88 11.40 -13.34
CA HIS A 627 -15.46 11.50 -13.06
C HIS A 627 -14.58 11.19 -14.28
N SER A 628 -14.97 10.26 -15.16
CA SER A 628 -14.22 9.97 -16.40
C SER A 628 -14.25 11.11 -17.42
N SER A 629 -15.35 11.88 -17.50
CA SER A 629 -15.45 13.03 -18.41
C SER A 629 -14.77 14.30 -17.89
N ILE A 630 -14.30 14.32 -16.63
CA ILE A 630 -13.48 15.40 -16.07
C ILE A 630 -11.98 15.07 -16.18
N THR A 631 -11.62 13.81 -16.46
CA THR A 631 -10.22 13.33 -16.51
C THR A 631 -9.69 13.08 -17.92
N THR A 632 -10.49 13.31 -18.98
CA THR A 632 -10.05 13.16 -20.38
C THR A 632 -9.50 14.44 -21.03
N ASP A 633 -9.37 15.53 -20.29
CA ASP A 633 -8.56 16.69 -20.69
C ASP A 633 -7.32 16.77 -19.79
N ASN A 634 -6.29 15.98 -20.11
CA ASN A 634 -4.87 16.24 -19.82
C ASN A 634 -3.97 15.28 -20.60
#